data_AF-A0A7W6WT29-F1
#
_entry.id   AF-A0A7W6WT29-F1
#
_cell.length_a   1.000
_cell.length_b   1.000
_cell.length_c   1.000
_cell.angle_alpha   90.00
_cell.angle_beta   90.00
_cell.angle_gamma   90.00
#
_symmetry.space_group_name_H-M   'P 1'
#
loop_
_entity.id
_entity.type
_entity.pdbx_description
1 polymer ?
#
loop_
_entity_poly.entity_id
_entity_poly.type
_entity_poly.pdbx_seq_one_letter_code
_entity_poly.pdbx_strand_id
1 'polypeptide(L)' 'MEVFVARQNIERYRNLLAQKEWTDPERQMLISLIREEEAKISRAEEGKNSPTGLDGA' A
#
# COMPACT_ATOMS: atom_id res chain seq x y z
N MET A 1 4.90 3.32 11.88
CA MET A 1 5.81 2.27 11.38
C MET A 1 5.24 1.55 10.16
N GLU A 2 3.96 1.16 10.19
CA GLU A 2 3.33 0.39 9.10
C GLU A 2 3.31 1.09 7.72
N VAL A 3 3.01 2.40 7.65
CA VAL A 3 3.03 3.17 6.39
C VAL A 3 4.42 3.20 5.73
N PHE A 4 5.48 3.29 6.54
CA PHE A 4 6.85 3.31 6.04
C PHE A 4 7.22 1.96 5.39
N VAL A 5 6.87 0.86 6.06
CA VAL A 5 7.08 -0.50 5.53
C VAL A 5 6.27 -0.72 4.25
N ALA A 6 5.01 -0.29 4.21
CA ALA A 6 4.18 -0.39 3.02
C ALA A 6 4.77 0.37 1.81
N ARG A 7 5.30 1.58 2.03
CA ARG A 7 5.97 2.36 0.98
C ARG A 7 7.22 1.67 0.44
N GLN A 8 8.06 1.08 1.31
CA GLN A 8 9.23 0.30 0.87
C GLN A 8 8.84 -0.95 0.09
N ASN A 9 7.76 -1.65 0.50
CA ASN A 9 7.27 -2.82 -0.22
C ASN A 9 6.79 -2.45 -1.63
N ILE A 10 6.05 -1.35 -1.79
CA ILE A 10 5.62 -0.84 -3.11
C ILE A 10 6.83 -0.58 -4.02
N GLU A 11 7.85 0.11 -3.50
CA GLU A 11 9.08 0.38 -4.26
C GLU A 11 9.76 -0.92 -4.70
N ARG A 12 9.87 -1.89 -3.79
CA ARG A 12 10.45 -3.21 -4.09
C ARG A 12 9.66 -3.94 -5.18
N TYR A 13 8.33 -3.97 -5.11
CA TYR A 13 7.50 -4.65 -6.11
C TYR A 13 7.56 -3.95 -7.47
N ARG A 14 7.61 -2.61 -7.49
CA ARG A 14 7.81 -1.84 -8.74
C ARG A 14 9.18 -2.10 -9.36
N ASN A 15 10.23 -2.19 -8.54
CA ASN A 15 11.57 -2.54 -9.02
C ASN A 15 11.61 -3.97 -9.57
N LEU A 16 10.95 -4.93 -8.92
CA LEU A 16 10.82 -6.29 -9.42
C LEU A 16 10.10 -6.33 -10.79
N LEU A 17 9.00 -5.58 -10.94
CA LEU A 17 8.28 -5.45 -12.21
C LEU A 17 9.16 -4.87 -13.33
N ALA A 18 10.12 -4.01 -13.02
CA ALA A 18 11.01 -3.38 -13.99
C ALA A 18 12.25 -4.22 -14.35
N GLN A 19 12.67 -5.15 -13.49
CA GLN A 19 13.94 -5.88 -13.66
C GLN A 19 13.87 -7.09 -14.58
N LYS A 20 12.70 -7.67 -14.80
CA LYS A 20 12.53 -8.86 -15.65
C LYS A 20 11.16 -8.88 -16.31
N GLU A 21 11.04 -9.64 -17.40
CA GLU A 21 9.74 -10.02 -17.94
C GLU A 21 9.10 -11.06 -17.02
N TRP A 22 7.84 -10.83 -16.69
CA TRP A 22 7.02 -11.69 -15.84
C TRP A 22 5.94 -12.33 -16.70
N THR A 23 5.55 -13.55 -16.38
CA THR A 23 4.33 -14.11 -16.95
C THR A 23 3.12 -13.28 -16.49
N ASP A 24 2.05 -13.26 -17.28
CA ASP A 24 0.84 -12.51 -16.92
C ASP A 24 0.32 -12.83 -15.50
N PRO A 25 0.27 -14.10 -15.04
CA PRO A 25 -0.13 -14.41 -13.67
C PRO A 25 0.79 -13.80 -12.60
N GLU A 26 2.11 -13.88 -12.77
CA GLU A 26 3.07 -13.32 -11.81
C GLU A 26 3.00 -11.79 -11.79
N ARG A 27 2.81 -11.18 -12.97
CA ARG A 27 2.64 -9.73 -13.11
C ARG A 27 1.37 -9.26 -12.39
N GLN A 28 0.25 -9.97 -12.56
CA GLN A 28 -1.00 -9.66 -11.86
C GLN A 28 -0.86 -9.84 -10.35
N MET A 29 -0.13 -10.86 -9.90
CA MET A 29 0.17 -11.05 -8.47
C MET A 29 0.95 -9.87 -7.90
N LEU A 30 2.03 -9.42 -8.56
CA LEU A 30 2.81 -8.25 -8.14
C LEU A 30 1.96 -6.96 -8.11
N ILE A 31 1.10 -6.76 -9.10
CA ILE A 31 0.16 -5.63 -9.12
C ILE A 31 -0.83 -5.70 -7.94
N SER A 32 -1.33 -6.89 -7.60
CA SER A 32 -2.21 -7.08 -6.43
C SER A 32 -1.50 -6.72 -5.13
N LEU A 33 -0.26 -7.18 -4.93
CA LEU A 33 0.54 -6.85 -3.76
C LEU A 33 0.80 -5.34 -3.62
N ILE A 34 1.06 -4.64 -4.74
CA ILE A 34 1.18 -3.18 -4.73
C ILE A 34 -0.12 -2.52 -4.26
N ARG A 35 -1.28 -2.96 -4.77
CA ARG A 35 -2.58 -2.42 -4.39
C ARG A 35 -2.89 -2.65 -2.91
N GLU A 36 -2.52 -3.81 -2.36
CA GLU A 36 -2.69 -4.10 -0.93
C GLU A 36 -1.88 -3.15 -0.05
N GLU A 37 -0.62 -2.88 -0.41
CA GLU A 37 0.20 -1.91 0.31
C GLU A 37 -0.31 -0.47 0.16
N GLU A 38 -0.79 -0.08 -1.03
CA GLU A 38 -1.42 1.23 -1.27
C GLU A 38 -2.68 1.39 -0.41
N ALA A 39 -3.49 0.34 -0.24
CA ALA A 39 -4.67 0.35 0.62
C ALA A 39 -4.32 0.51 2.11
N LYS A 40 -3.22 -0.11 2.59
CA LYS A 40 -2.73 0.10 3.97
C LYS A 40 -2.37 1.57 4.21
N ILE A 41 -1.74 2.21 3.22
CA ILE A 41 -1.39 3.64 3.30
C ILE A 41 -2.65 4.50 3.34
N SER A 42 -3.62 4.28 2.43
CA SER A 42 -4.87 5.04 2.38
C SER A 42 -5.62 4.98 3.72
N ARG A 43 -5.81 3.78 4.28
CA ARG A 43 -6.49 3.60 5.58
C ARG A 43 -5.78 4.32 6.73
N ALA A 44 -4.45 4.30 6.73
CA ALA A 44 -3.67 4.98 7.75
C ALA A 44 -3.70 6.51 7.62
N GLU A 45 -3.94 7.03 6.41
CA GLU A 45 -4.10 8.46 6.13
C GLU A 45 -5.54 8.92 6.42
N GLU A 46 -6.56 8.11 6.10
CA GLU A 46 -7.96 8.33 6.45
C GLU A 46 -8.21 8.32 7.97
N GLY A 47 -7.59 7.37 8.68
CA GLY A 47 -7.67 7.29 10.15
C GLY A 47 -7.07 8.51 10.88
N LYS A 48 -6.20 9.29 10.22
CA LYS A 48 -5.67 10.56 10.75
C LYS A 48 -6.58 11.77 10.48
N ASN A 49 -7.46 11.68 9.49
CA ASN A 49 -8.35 12.75 9.06
C ASN A 49 -9.79 12.60 9.59
N SER A 50 -10.08 11.59 10.42
CA SER A 50 -11.31 11.54 11.18
C SER A 50 -11.15 12.40 12.45
N PRO A 51 -11.78 13.58 12.55
CA PRO A 51 -11.85 14.27 13.83
C PRO A 51 -12.66 13.37 14.77
N THR A 52 -12.08 13.02 15.91
CA THR A 52 -12.81 12.49 17.05
C THR A 52 -13.77 13.57 17.55
N GLY A 53 -14.89 13.77 16.84
CA GLY A 53 -16.02 14.49 17.36
C GLY A 53 -16.79 13.51 18.25
N LEU A 54 -16.54 13.56 19.56
CA LEU A 54 -17.45 13.13 20.63
C LEU A 54 -16.79 13.46 21.99
N ASP A 55 -16.56 14.75 22.26
CA ASP A 55 -16.64 15.26 23.63
C ASP A 55 -18.02 15.91 23.77
N GLY A 56 -19.02 15.06 24.00
CA GLY A 56 -20.30 15.49 24.52
C GLY A 56 -20.17 15.66 26.02
N ALA A 57 -19.89 16.90 26.45
CA ALA A 57 -20.03 17.36 27.83
C ALA A 57 -21.35 18.14 27.98
#